data_AF-A0A1Y3NM66-F1
#
_entry.id   AF-A0A1Y3NM66-F1
#
_cell.length_a   1.000
_cell.length_b   1.000
_cell.length_c   1.000
_cell.angle_alpha   90.00
_cell.angle_beta   90.00
_cell.angle_gamma   90.00
#
_symmetry.space_group_name_H-M   'P 1'
#
loop_
_entity.id
_entity.type
_entity.pdbx_description
1 polymer ?
#
loop_
_entity_poly.entity_id
_entity_poly.type
_entity_poly.pdbx_seq_one_letter_code
_entity_poly.pdbx_strand_id
1 'polypeptide(L)'
;RLKFEGVEEYQLQEHDYNNCTYEIENINQSNDICYVIFTSGTTGKPKGTLIQHCNLINYCLYSQIYKGKEDMFDDKFECALAYSKFTFDMSVGEIHYPLLRGCKIVICNDEEFNNPELIGKLIIENKVDYCFSAPSRLEKYLNNEIFAKSLSNLKYLLFGGEPIYKIINVLLDNYDIKIFNGYGPTETTVICTLNSYTKNTIINSSIGKPLCNCPIYILDKYMKPVPIGIEGEIVVGGYGVVNE
;
A
#
# COMPACT_ATOMS: atom_id res chain seq x y z
N ARG A 1 1.03 27.78 -10.78
CA ARG A 1 -0.07 26.80 -10.90
C ARG A 1 -0.07 26.31 -12.34
N LEU A 2 0.11 25.01 -12.58
CA LEU A 2 -0.01 24.44 -13.93
C LEU A 2 -1.45 24.67 -14.40
N LYS A 3 -1.65 25.17 -15.62
CA LYS A 3 -2.96 25.31 -16.25
C LYS A 3 -2.96 24.39 -17.46
N PHE A 4 -3.95 23.51 -17.55
CA PHE A 4 -4.15 22.61 -18.67
C PHE A 4 -5.31 23.14 -19.50
N GLU A 5 -5.16 23.19 -20.83
CA GLU A 5 -6.26 23.52 -21.73
C GLU A 5 -7.31 22.41 -21.70
N GLY A 6 -8.60 22.78 -21.70
CA GLY A 6 -9.72 21.83 -21.67
C GLY A 6 -10.02 21.19 -20.30
N VAL A 7 -9.41 21.68 -19.22
CA VAL A 7 -9.69 21.20 -17.86
C VAL A 7 -10.56 22.22 -17.12
N GLU A 8 -11.73 21.79 -16.67
CA GLU A 8 -12.55 22.55 -15.72
C GLU A 8 -11.97 22.38 -14.31
N GLU A 9 -11.58 23.49 -13.67
CA GLU A 9 -11.07 23.48 -12.30
C GLU A 9 -12.24 23.58 -11.32
N TYR A 10 -12.58 22.48 -10.66
CA TYR A 10 -13.64 22.44 -9.65
C TYR A 10 -13.06 22.63 -8.23
N GLN A 11 -13.45 23.68 -7.52
CA GLN A 11 -13.00 23.93 -6.15
C GLN A 11 -13.86 23.13 -5.16
N LEU A 12 -13.30 22.09 -4.56
CA LEU A 12 -13.99 21.27 -3.55
C LEU A 12 -14.51 22.06 -2.35
N GLN A 13 -13.89 23.20 -2.02
CA GLN A 13 -14.30 24.09 -0.93
C GLN A 13 -15.64 24.79 -1.22
N GLU A 14 -16.00 24.90 -2.49
CA GLU A 14 -17.25 25.53 -2.96
C GLU A 14 -18.34 24.47 -3.23
N HIS A 15 -18.05 23.18 -3.02
CA HIS A 15 -19.01 22.10 -3.22
C HIS A 15 -20.11 22.13 -2.15
N ASP A 16 -21.37 22.28 -2.58
CA ASP A 16 -22.52 22.19 -1.69
C ASP A 16 -22.91 20.73 -1.45
N TYR A 17 -22.33 20.12 -0.41
CA TYR A 17 -22.60 18.72 -0.03
C TYR A 17 -24.07 18.44 0.35
N ASN A 18 -24.91 19.46 0.57
CA ASN A 18 -26.33 19.25 0.88
C ASN A 18 -27.19 19.13 -0.38
N ASN A 19 -26.82 19.84 -1.45
CA ASN A 19 -27.61 19.91 -2.68
C ASN A 19 -26.98 19.16 -3.86
N CYS A 20 -25.65 19.03 -3.89
CA CYS A 20 -24.91 18.31 -4.94
C CYS A 20 -24.75 16.82 -4.58
N THR A 21 -25.86 16.15 -4.29
CA THR A 21 -25.90 14.73 -3.86
C THR A 21 -26.23 13.75 -4.99
N TYR A 22 -26.27 14.23 -6.24
CA TYR A 22 -26.55 13.39 -7.38
C TYR A 22 -25.39 12.42 -7.66
N GLU A 23 -25.72 11.21 -8.09
CA GLU A 23 -24.70 10.26 -8.56
C GLU A 23 -24.02 10.81 -9.81
N ILE A 24 -22.69 10.67 -9.87
CA ILE A 24 -21.92 11.00 -11.05
C ILE A 24 -22.06 9.83 -12.03
N GLU A 25 -22.45 10.13 -13.27
CA GLU A 25 -22.47 9.14 -14.34
C GLU A 25 -21.06 8.57 -14.54
N ASN A 26 -20.92 7.24 -14.43
CA ASN A 26 -19.63 6.61 -14.70
C ASN A 26 -19.37 6.59 -16.21
N ILE A 27 -18.47 7.46 -16.65
CA ILE A 27 -17.99 7.54 -18.03
C ILE A 27 -16.72 6.71 -18.28
N ASN A 28 -16.12 6.14 -17.22
CA ASN A 28 -14.86 5.41 -17.30
C ASN A 28 -15.09 3.89 -17.48
N GLN A 29 -14.20 3.27 -18.24
CA GLN A 29 -14.09 1.82 -18.43
C GLN A 29 -12.96 1.24 -17.58
N SER A 30 -12.98 -0.08 -17.39
CA SER A 30 -12.00 -0.77 -16.54
C SER A 30 -10.55 -0.64 -17.03
N ASN A 31 -10.32 -0.48 -18.33
CA ASN A 31 -9.01 -0.29 -18.93
C ASN A 31 -8.59 1.17 -19.07
N ASP A 32 -9.40 2.13 -18.62
CA ASP A 32 -9.01 3.54 -18.61
C ASP A 32 -7.95 3.79 -17.53
N ILE A 33 -7.06 4.75 -17.80
CA ILE A 33 -6.01 5.18 -16.87
C ILE A 33 -6.67 5.89 -15.69
N CYS A 34 -6.40 5.42 -14.47
CA CYS A 34 -6.94 6.00 -13.24
C CYS A 34 -5.92 6.89 -12.51
N TYR A 35 -4.62 6.58 -12.58
CA TYR A 35 -3.58 7.45 -12.04
C TYR A 35 -2.22 7.25 -12.73
N VAL A 36 -1.35 8.25 -12.54
CA VAL A 36 0.04 8.22 -13.02
C VAL A 36 0.98 8.60 -11.88
N ILE A 37 1.94 7.72 -11.57
CA ILE A 37 3.00 7.99 -10.58
C ILE A 37 4.34 8.05 -11.29
N PHE A 38 5.11 9.09 -11.00
CA PHE A 38 6.43 9.27 -11.58
C PHE A 38 7.51 8.71 -10.65
N THR A 39 8.33 7.81 -11.20
CA THR A 39 9.49 7.24 -10.52
C THR A 39 10.79 7.72 -11.18
N SER A 40 11.90 7.67 -10.44
CA SER A 40 13.21 8.03 -10.97
C SER A 40 13.64 7.04 -12.05
N GLY A 41 13.80 7.50 -13.29
CA GLY A 41 14.26 6.66 -14.38
C GLY A 41 15.79 6.50 -14.40
N THR A 42 16.26 5.34 -14.84
CA THR A 42 17.70 5.04 -15.04
C THR A 42 18.40 5.98 -16.03
N THR A 43 17.64 6.67 -16.89
CA THR A 43 18.14 7.65 -17.87
C THR A 43 18.22 9.07 -17.33
N GLY A 44 17.92 9.29 -16.04
CA GLY A 44 17.90 10.61 -15.39
C GLY A 44 16.63 11.42 -15.62
N LYS A 45 15.71 10.95 -16.47
CA LYS A 45 14.37 11.53 -16.63
C LYS A 45 13.34 10.69 -15.86
N PRO A 46 12.41 11.31 -15.11
CA PRO A 46 11.31 10.59 -14.48
C PRO A 46 10.48 9.81 -15.51
N LYS A 47 10.05 8.60 -15.17
CA LYS A 47 9.13 7.79 -15.98
C LYS A 47 7.77 7.75 -15.27
N GLY A 48 6.70 7.98 -16.02
CA GLY A 48 5.34 7.90 -15.51
C GLY A 48 4.79 6.50 -15.70
N THR A 49 4.40 5.85 -14.62
CA THR A 49 3.73 4.55 -14.64
C THR A 49 2.24 4.77 -14.77
N LEU A 50 1.64 4.32 -15.88
CA LEU A 50 0.22 4.49 -16.20
C LEU A 50 -0.57 3.33 -15.60
N ILE A 51 -1.41 3.60 -14.59
CA ILE A 51 -2.18 2.54 -13.91
C ILE A 51 -3.63 2.62 -14.36
N GLN A 52 -4.21 1.48 -14.71
CA GLN A 52 -5.60 1.37 -15.15
C GLN A 52 -6.54 1.03 -13.99
N HIS A 53 -7.84 1.34 -14.13
CA HIS A 53 -8.85 0.99 -13.13
C HIS A 53 -8.85 -0.51 -12.78
N CYS A 54 -8.65 -1.39 -13.77
CA CYS A 54 -8.61 -2.85 -13.58
C CYS A 54 -7.47 -3.29 -12.66
N ASN A 55 -6.31 -2.66 -12.75
CA ASN A 55 -5.17 -2.95 -11.89
C ASN A 55 -5.48 -2.61 -10.44
N LEU A 56 -6.03 -1.40 -10.21
CA LEU A 56 -6.41 -0.92 -8.89
C LEU A 56 -7.53 -1.77 -8.27
N ILE A 57 -8.56 -2.10 -9.05
CA ILE A 57 -9.67 -2.97 -8.62
C ILE A 57 -9.13 -4.35 -8.22
N ASN A 58 -8.23 -4.93 -9.02
CA ASN A 58 -7.57 -6.18 -8.67
C ASN A 58 -6.83 -6.06 -7.34
N TYR A 59 -6.02 -5.02 -7.16
CA TYR A 59 -5.27 -4.79 -5.93
C TYR A 59 -6.17 -4.65 -4.68
N CYS A 60 -7.27 -3.91 -4.79
CA CYS A 60 -8.14 -3.60 -3.66
C CYS A 60 -9.10 -4.74 -3.28
N LEU A 61 -9.63 -5.46 -4.27
CA LEU A 61 -10.74 -6.40 -4.06
C LEU A 61 -10.36 -7.87 -4.23
N TYR A 62 -9.32 -8.19 -5.00
CA TYR A 62 -9.11 -9.56 -5.47
C TYR A 62 -7.71 -10.14 -5.18
N SER A 63 -6.66 -9.31 -5.10
CA SER A 63 -5.28 -9.80 -5.02
C SER A 63 -4.88 -10.28 -3.61
N GLN A 64 -5.38 -9.61 -2.57
CA GLN A 64 -5.02 -9.87 -1.16
C GLN A 64 -5.94 -10.90 -0.51
N ILE A 65 -6.16 -12.01 -1.23
CA ILE A 65 -6.97 -13.14 -0.80
C ILE A 65 -6.07 -14.38 -0.82
N TYR A 66 -6.01 -15.12 0.28
CA TYR A 66 -5.32 -16.40 0.35
C TYR A 66 -6.14 -17.49 -0.36
N LYS A 67 -5.52 -18.11 -1.38
CA LYS A 67 -6.09 -19.20 -2.20
C LYS A 67 -7.49 -18.88 -2.78
N GLY A 68 -7.80 -17.59 -3.01
CA GLY A 68 -9.09 -17.14 -3.54
C GLY A 68 -10.28 -17.37 -2.61
N LYS A 69 -10.07 -17.60 -1.30
CA LYS A 69 -11.14 -17.91 -0.34
C LYS A 69 -11.13 -17.06 0.92
N GLU A 70 -9.95 -16.78 1.45
CA GLU A 70 -9.78 -16.15 2.76
C GLU A 70 -9.11 -14.80 2.58
N ASP A 71 -9.62 -13.76 3.22
CA ASP A 71 -8.94 -12.47 3.22
C ASP A 71 -7.59 -12.57 3.93
N MET A 72 -6.55 -11.89 3.43
CA MET A 72 -5.26 -11.90 4.12
C MET A 72 -5.32 -11.19 5.50
N PHE A 73 -6.30 -10.29 5.67
CA PHE A 73 -6.62 -9.61 6.93
C PHE A 73 -7.85 -10.27 7.58
N ASP A 74 -7.61 -11.44 8.17
CA ASP A 74 -8.59 -12.38 8.74
C ASP A 74 -9.75 -11.73 9.56
N ASP A 75 -9.48 -10.61 10.24
CA ASP A 75 -10.42 -9.81 11.05
C ASP A 75 -10.50 -8.37 10.50
N LYS A 76 -11.14 -8.19 9.33
CA LYS A 76 -11.38 -6.89 8.64
C LYS A 76 -11.08 -5.68 9.54
N PHE A 77 -10.06 -4.90 9.19
CA PHE A 77 -9.77 -3.68 9.92
C PHE A 77 -10.80 -2.59 9.62
N GLU A 78 -10.99 -1.68 10.55
CA GLU A 78 -12.06 -0.67 10.48
C GLU A 78 -11.53 0.72 10.11
N CYS A 79 -10.28 1.04 10.45
CA CYS A 79 -9.72 2.37 10.31
C CYS A 79 -8.24 2.33 9.88
N ALA A 80 -7.98 2.83 8.68
CA ALA A 80 -6.64 2.97 8.13
C ALA A 80 -6.07 4.39 8.34
N LEU A 81 -4.77 4.49 8.54
CA LEU A 81 -4.03 5.76 8.47
C LEU A 81 -3.47 5.96 7.06
N ALA A 82 -3.78 7.10 6.44
CA ALA A 82 -3.18 7.57 5.20
C ALA A 82 -2.21 8.73 5.47
N TYR A 83 -0.93 8.45 5.40
CA TYR A 83 0.15 9.32 5.85
C TYR A 83 1.43 9.19 5.00
N SER A 84 1.35 8.48 3.88
CA SER A 84 2.31 8.57 2.79
C SER A 84 1.96 9.73 1.86
N LYS A 85 2.98 10.34 1.24
CA LYS A 85 2.72 11.37 0.23
C LYS A 85 2.01 10.75 -0.96
N PHE A 86 1.08 11.49 -1.57
CA PHE A 86 0.37 11.09 -2.79
C PHE A 86 1.27 10.86 -4.01
N THR A 87 2.56 11.23 -3.91
CA THR A 87 3.58 10.94 -4.93
C THR A 87 4.13 9.51 -4.86
N PHE A 88 3.77 8.73 -3.84
CA PHE A 88 4.13 7.31 -3.70
C PHE A 88 2.88 6.44 -3.81
N ASP A 89 3.02 5.28 -4.46
CA ASP A 89 1.95 4.29 -4.61
C ASP A 89 1.51 3.67 -3.29
N MET A 90 2.33 3.72 -2.24
CA MET A 90 1.92 3.39 -0.87
C MET A 90 0.66 4.15 -0.44
N SER A 91 0.49 5.42 -0.85
CA SER A 91 -0.72 6.20 -0.57
C SER A 91 -1.97 5.62 -1.24
N VAL A 92 -1.85 5.01 -2.41
CA VAL A 92 -2.94 4.29 -3.09
C VAL A 92 -3.38 3.10 -2.23
N GLY A 93 -2.41 2.39 -1.64
CA GLY A 93 -2.66 1.32 -0.67
C GLY A 93 -3.29 1.79 0.63
N GLU A 94 -2.92 2.96 1.14
CA GLU A 94 -3.47 3.53 2.36
C GLU A 94 -4.89 4.10 2.21
N ILE A 95 -5.31 4.43 0.97
CA ILE A 95 -6.58 5.11 0.72
C ILE A 95 -7.56 4.20 -0.02
N HIS A 96 -7.20 3.70 -1.18
CA HIS A 96 -8.17 3.02 -2.05
C HIS A 96 -8.47 1.61 -1.56
N TYR A 97 -7.48 0.90 -1.01
CA TYR A 97 -7.68 -0.41 -0.41
C TYR A 97 -8.70 -0.37 0.75
N PRO A 98 -8.55 0.48 1.80
CA PRO A 98 -9.58 0.63 2.83
C PRO A 98 -10.92 1.15 2.30
N LEU A 99 -10.90 2.18 1.43
CA LEU A 99 -12.13 2.82 0.98
C LEU A 99 -13.04 1.86 0.23
N LEU A 100 -12.48 1.08 -0.69
CA LEU A 100 -13.21 0.08 -1.47
C LEU A 100 -13.70 -1.10 -0.62
N ARG A 101 -13.23 -1.20 0.63
CA ARG A 101 -13.62 -2.23 1.61
C ARG A 101 -14.56 -1.69 2.70
N GLY A 102 -14.96 -0.42 2.60
CA GLY A 102 -15.89 0.23 3.54
C GLY A 102 -15.24 0.67 4.85
N CYS A 103 -13.91 0.76 4.90
CA CYS A 103 -13.18 1.19 6.09
C CYS A 103 -13.11 2.72 6.18
N LYS A 104 -12.96 3.26 7.40
CA LYS A 104 -12.62 4.66 7.65
C LYS A 104 -11.16 4.92 7.27
N ILE A 105 -10.88 6.12 6.78
CA ILE A 105 -9.52 6.60 6.51
C ILE A 105 -9.28 7.87 7.31
N VAL A 106 -8.15 7.92 8.01
CA VAL A 106 -7.64 9.11 8.69
C VAL A 106 -6.52 9.66 7.84
N ILE A 107 -6.73 10.82 7.23
CA ILE A 107 -5.73 11.45 6.36
C ILE A 107 -4.88 12.40 7.20
N CYS A 108 -3.57 12.17 7.13
CA CYS A 108 -2.55 13.00 7.74
C CYS A 108 -2.31 14.27 6.92
N ASN A 109 -2.23 15.42 7.59
CA ASN A 109 -1.89 16.69 6.94
C ASN A 109 -0.36 16.93 6.90
N ASP A 110 0.05 18.05 6.30
CA ASP A 110 1.47 18.39 6.10
C ASP A 110 2.24 18.62 7.41
N GLU A 111 1.58 19.11 8.47
CA GLU A 111 2.20 19.34 9.78
C GLU A 111 2.44 18.01 10.52
N GLU A 112 1.51 17.07 10.35
CA GLU A 112 1.54 15.75 10.98
C GLU A 112 2.50 14.79 10.27
N PHE A 113 2.64 14.89 8.94
CA PHE A 113 3.33 13.89 8.10
C PHE A 113 4.72 13.49 8.62
N ASN A 114 5.52 14.42 9.14
CA ASN A 114 6.87 14.11 9.65
C ASN A 114 6.98 14.18 11.18
N ASN A 115 5.86 14.24 11.89
CA ASN A 115 5.82 14.39 13.33
C ASN A 115 5.30 13.11 14.00
N PRO A 116 6.18 12.26 14.58
CA PRO A 116 5.76 10.99 15.19
C PRO A 116 4.78 11.19 16.35
N GLU A 117 4.89 12.30 17.10
CA GLU A 117 3.97 12.57 18.21
C GLU A 117 2.55 12.83 17.72
N LEU A 118 2.40 13.66 16.68
CA LEU A 118 1.09 13.97 16.10
C LEU A 118 0.48 12.76 15.40
N ILE A 119 1.29 11.96 14.69
CA ILE A 119 0.84 10.70 14.11
C ILE A 119 0.37 9.73 15.19
N GLY A 120 1.12 9.60 16.29
CA GLY A 120 0.72 8.77 17.42
C GLY A 120 -0.62 9.22 18.04
N LYS A 121 -0.84 10.54 18.16
CA LYS A 121 -2.13 11.11 18.60
C LYS A 121 -3.25 10.76 17.63
N LEU A 122 -3.05 10.92 16.31
CA LEU A 122 -4.05 10.54 15.30
C LEU A 122 -4.46 9.07 15.41
N ILE A 123 -3.48 8.17 15.55
CA ILE A 123 -3.72 6.73 15.69
C ILE A 123 -4.59 6.43 16.92
N ILE A 124 -4.26 7.05 18.06
CA ILE A 124 -4.98 6.85 19.33
C ILE A 124 -6.39 7.43 19.25
N GLU A 125 -6.53 8.70 18.84
CA GLU A 125 -7.80 9.44 18.84
C GLU A 125 -8.82 8.82 17.89
N ASN A 126 -8.36 8.33 16.73
CA ASN A 126 -9.23 7.75 15.71
C ASN A 126 -9.37 6.23 15.79
N LYS A 127 -8.66 5.58 16.73
CA LYS A 127 -8.59 4.12 16.85
C LYS A 127 -8.17 3.46 15.53
N VAL A 128 -7.12 4.00 14.91
CA VAL A 128 -6.52 3.37 13.72
C VAL A 128 -6.07 1.96 14.08
N ASP A 129 -6.46 0.98 13.27
CA ASP A 129 -6.10 -0.43 13.44
C ASP A 129 -5.32 -1.02 12.24
N TYR A 130 -5.12 -0.23 11.18
CA TYR A 130 -4.28 -0.57 10.03
C TYR A 130 -3.33 0.57 9.64
N CYS A 131 -2.04 0.24 9.47
CA CYS A 131 -1.01 1.15 8.93
C CYS A 131 -0.18 0.48 7.85
N PHE A 132 0.27 1.25 6.86
CA PHE A 132 1.24 0.85 5.84
C PHE A 132 2.47 1.77 5.93
N SER A 133 3.66 1.22 6.21
CA SER A 133 4.88 2.03 6.42
C SER A 133 6.09 1.50 5.66
N ALA A 134 7.06 2.37 5.39
CA ALA A 134 8.44 1.94 5.24
C ALA A 134 9.02 1.52 6.60
N PRO A 135 9.81 0.43 6.67
CA PRO A 135 10.52 -0.01 7.88
C PRO A 135 11.35 1.11 8.55
N SER A 136 12.17 1.83 7.79
CA SER A 136 13.07 2.88 8.30
C SER A 136 12.33 4.02 8.99
N ARG A 137 11.16 4.41 8.46
CA ARG A 137 10.30 5.45 9.04
C ARG A 137 9.79 5.01 10.41
N LEU A 138 9.30 3.77 10.51
CA LEU A 138 8.77 3.23 11.75
C LEU A 138 9.87 3.09 12.81
N GLU A 139 11.05 2.55 12.43
CA GLU A 139 12.21 2.44 13.31
C GLU A 139 12.60 3.79 13.92
N LYS A 140 12.61 4.86 13.10
CA LYS A 140 12.89 6.20 13.58
C LYS A 140 11.82 6.71 14.56
N TYR A 141 10.55 6.43 14.29
CA TYR A 141 9.42 6.94 15.06
C TYR A 141 9.19 6.21 16.39
N LEU A 142 9.64 4.95 16.51
CA LEU A 142 9.59 4.18 17.76
C LEU A 142 10.33 4.85 18.94
N ASN A 143 11.25 5.78 18.67
CA ASN A 143 11.92 6.56 19.72
C ASN A 143 11.01 7.61 20.38
N ASN A 144 9.85 7.92 19.79
CA ASN A 144 8.86 8.81 20.37
C ASN A 144 7.85 7.99 21.20
N GLU A 145 7.72 8.29 22.48
CA GLU A 145 6.88 7.52 23.42
C GLU A 145 5.40 7.49 23.03
N ILE A 146 4.85 8.61 22.53
CA ILE A 146 3.45 8.70 22.12
C ILE A 146 3.20 7.82 20.89
N PHE A 147 4.09 7.89 19.91
CA PHE A 147 4.03 7.02 18.73
C PHE A 147 4.16 5.55 19.12
N ALA A 148 5.17 5.18 19.91
CA ALA A 148 5.38 3.81 20.35
C ALA A 148 4.16 3.26 21.09
N LYS A 149 3.54 4.05 21.97
CA LYS A 149 2.31 3.65 22.68
C LYS A 149 1.13 3.47 21.71
N SER A 150 1.04 4.28 20.66
CA SER A 150 -0.05 4.22 19.68
C SER A 150 -0.09 2.90 18.91
N LEU A 151 1.04 2.20 18.76
CA LEU A 151 1.10 0.93 18.03
C LEU A 151 0.30 -0.19 18.71
N SER A 152 -0.02 -0.07 20.01
CA SER A 152 -0.94 -1.00 20.69
C SER A 152 -2.37 -0.94 20.17
N ASN A 153 -2.76 0.09 19.40
CA ASN A 153 -4.06 0.16 18.75
C ASN A 153 -4.09 -0.61 17.41
N LEU A 154 -2.94 -0.89 16.82
CA LEU A 154 -2.85 -1.50 15.50
C LEU A 154 -3.10 -3.01 15.58
N LYS A 155 -4.01 -3.51 14.75
CA LYS A 155 -4.17 -4.95 14.47
C LYS A 155 -3.21 -5.39 13.36
N TYR A 156 -3.05 -4.55 12.34
CA TYR A 156 -2.27 -4.84 11.15
C TYR A 156 -1.27 -3.75 10.83
N LEU A 157 -0.05 -4.17 10.51
CA LEU A 157 1.00 -3.31 10.04
C LEU A 157 1.62 -3.90 8.78
N LEU A 158 1.35 -3.28 7.65
CA LEU A 158 1.97 -3.61 6.38
C LEU A 158 3.26 -2.83 6.23
N PHE A 159 4.32 -3.51 5.80
CA PHE A 159 5.57 -2.89 5.37
C PHE A 159 5.79 -3.08 3.88
N GLY A 160 6.51 -2.14 3.28
CA GLY A 160 6.92 -2.22 1.88
C GLY A 160 7.98 -1.18 1.55
N GLY A 161 8.55 -1.30 0.35
CA GLY A 161 9.56 -0.38 -0.19
C GLY A 161 10.97 -0.57 0.34
N GLU A 162 11.17 -1.28 1.46
CA GLU A 162 12.50 -1.58 2.01
C GLU A 162 12.54 -2.99 2.61
N PRO A 163 13.73 -3.64 2.68
CA PRO A 163 13.88 -4.90 3.38
C PRO A 163 13.51 -4.78 4.87
N ILE A 164 12.71 -5.73 5.36
CA ILE A 164 12.27 -5.80 6.75
C ILE A 164 12.90 -7.01 7.44
N TYR A 165 13.66 -6.80 8.52
CA TYR A 165 14.12 -7.90 9.37
C TYR A 165 14.42 -7.51 10.82
N LYS A 166 14.98 -6.32 11.06
CA LYS A 166 15.42 -5.91 12.41
C LYS A 166 14.25 -5.56 13.33
N ILE A 167 13.25 -4.86 12.80
CA ILE A 167 12.14 -4.32 13.59
C ILE A 167 11.07 -5.36 13.95
N ILE A 168 10.97 -6.49 13.23
CA ILE A 168 9.88 -7.47 13.40
C ILE A 168 9.84 -8.03 14.82
N ASN A 169 10.97 -8.50 15.35
CA ASN A 169 11.04 -9.02 16.73
C ASN A 169 10.61 -7.96 17.74
N VAL A 170 11.16 -6.75 17.62
CA VAL A 170 10.83 -5.64 18.52
C VAL A 170 9.32 -5.39 18.54
N LEU A 171 8.66 -5.40 17.38
CA LEU A 171 7.23 -5.17 17.31
C LEU A 171 6.42 -6.34 17.89
N LEU A 172 6.73 -7.58 17.52
CA LEU A 172 5.99 -8.76 17.98
C LEU A 172 6.19 -9.08 19.47
N ASP A 173 7.30 -8.64 20.06
CA ASP A 173 7.57 -8.78 21.49
C ASP A 173 6.80 -7.75 22.33
N ASN A 174 6.56 -6.54 21.79
CA ASN A 174 5.96 -5.43 22.52
C ASN A 174 4.47 -5.21 22.21
N TYR A 175 3.96 -5.71 21.08
CA TYR A 175 2.60 -5.45 20.60
C TYR A 175 1.92 -6.73 20.11
N ASP A 176 0.61 -6.82 20.34
CA ASP A 176 -0.24 -7.88 19.75
C ASP A 176 -0.70 -7.46 18.35
N ILE A 177 0.21 -7.59 17.39
CA ILE A 177 0.04 -7.09 16.02
C ILE A 177 0.42 -8.15 15.00
N LYS A 178 -0.32 -8.25 13.90
CA LYS A 178 0.05 -9.05 12.73
C LYS A 178 0.78 -8.16 11.73
N ILE A 179 2.02 -8.53 11.43
CA ILE A 179 2.90 -7.77 10.55
C ILE A 179 2.87 -8.41 9.17
N PHE A 180 2.80 -7.59 8.13
CA PHE A 180 2.93 -8.05 6.76
C PHE A 180 4.14 -7.42 6.08
N ASN A 181 4.82 -8.19 5.23
CA ASN A 181 5.89 -7.71 4.36
C ASN A 181 5.42 -7.81 2.91
N GLY A 182 5.05 -6.68 2.34
CA GLY A 182 4.64 -6.55 0.96
C GLY A 182 5.81 -6.15 0.07
N TYR A 183 5.87 -6.75 -1.11
CA TYR A 183 6.81 -6.36 -2.16
C TYR A 183 6.05 -6.18 -3.46
N GLY A 184 6.36 -5.09 -4.16
CA GLY A 184 6.02 -4.88 -5.55
C GLY A 184 6.58 -3.54 -6.01
N PRO A 185 7.09 -3.45 -7.26
CA PRO A 185 7.36 -2.16 -7.87
C PRO A 185 6.06 -1.45 -8.28
N THR A 186 6.12 -0.15 -8.53
CA THR A 186 4.96 0.68 -8.93
C THR A 186 4.28 0.15 -10.18
N GLU A 187 5.04 -0.42 -11.11
CA GLU A 187 4.59 -1.07 -12.36
C GLU A 187 3.72 -2.32 -12.11
N THR A 188 3.66 -2.81 -10.87
CA THR A 188 2.84 -3.98 -10.48
C THR A 188 1.68 -3.62 -9.54
N THR A 189 1.39 -2.32 -9.42
CA THR A 189 0.29 -1.79 -8.61
C THR A 189 0.44 -2.08 -7.12
N VAL A 190 1.26 -1.24 -6.45
CA VAL A 190 1.51 -1.22 -5.00
C VAL A 190 2.31 -2.43 -4.50
N ILE A 191 1.73 -3.62 -4.44
CA ILE A 191 2.41 -4.86 -4.04
C ILE A 191 1.91 -6.05 -4.87
N CYS A 192 2.79 -7.01 -5.16
CA CYS A 192 2.49 -8.22 -5.91
C CYS A 192 2.83 -9.51 -5.15
N THR A 193 3.56 -9.43 -4.03
CA THR A 193 3.76 -10.53 -3.08
C THR A 193 3.53 -10.09 -1.65
N LEU A 194 3.21 -11.04 -0.78
CA LEU A 194 3.00 -10.79 0.65
C LEU A 194 3.55 -11.94 1.51
N ASN A 195 4.25 -11.57 2.58
CA ASN A 195 4.53 -12.45 3.71
C ASN A 195 3.83 -11.93 4.96
N SER A 196 3.58 -12.81 5.93
CA SER A 196 2.97 -12.42 7.22
C SER A 196 3.76 -12.98 8.39
N TYR A 197 3.87 -12.20 9.46
CA TYR A 197 4.52 -12.56 10.71
C TYR A 197 3.59 -12.34 11.89
N THR A 198 3.53 -13.36 12.74
CA THR A 198 2.94 -13.33 14.08
C THR A 198 4.00 -13.77 15.09
N LYS A 199 3.72 -13.67 16.39
CA LYS A 199 4.66 -14.03 17.47
C LYS A 199 5.27 -15.44 17.36
N ASN A 200 4.59 -16.37 16.68
CA ASN A 200 5.04 -17.75 16.50
C ASN A 200 5.69 -18.01 15.12
N THR A 201 5.86 -16.97 14.30
CA THR A 201 6.39 -17.10 12.94
C THR A 201 7.92 -17.05 12.95
N ILE A 202 8.56 -17.94 12.17
CA ILE A 202 10.01 -17.85 11.93
C ILE A 202 10.30 -16.63 11.05
N ILE A 203 11.01 -15.66 11.62
CA ILE A 203 11.36 -14.42 10.91
C ILE A 203 12.44 -14.69 9.88
N ASN A 204 12.25 -14.16 8.68
CA ASN A 204 13.19 -14.22 7.58
C ASN A 204 13.04 -12.96 6.69
N SER A 205 13.88 -12.82 5.67
CA SER A 205 13.82 -11.70 4.72
C SER A 205 12.91 -11.98 3.50
N SER A 206 12.03 -12.97 3.59
CA SER A 206 11.17 -13.34 2.46
C SER A 206 10.14 -12.26 2.17
N ILE A 207 9.99 -11.96 0.87
CA ILE A 207 8.88 -11.20 0.30
C ILE A 207 7.58 -12.02 0.20
N GLY A 208 7.64 -13.29 0.62
CA GLY A 208 6.49 -14.17 0.78
C GLY A 208 6.03 -14.82 -0.51
N LYS A 209 4.71 -14.90 -0.69
CA LYS A 209 4.08 -15.60 -1.81
C LYS A 209 3.40 -14.62 -2.76
N PRO A 210 3.23 -15.00 -4.04
CA PRO A 210 2.43 -14.24 -4.99
C PRO A 210 1.03 -13.92 -4.44
N LEU A 211 0.57 -12.70 -4.66
CA LEU A 211 -0.83 -12.33 -4.50
C LEU A 211 -1.70 -13.02 -5.58
N CYS A 212 -3.01 -13.11 -5.34
CA CYS A 212 -3.94 -13.58 -6.37
C CYS A 212 -3.82 -12.70 -7.63
N ASN A 213 -3.93 -13.33 -8.79
CA ASN A 213 -3.80 -12.69 -10.11
C ASN A 213 -2.43 -12.03 -10.39
N CYS A 214 -1.40 -12.31 -9.59
CA CYS A 214 -0.05 -11.76 -9.74
C CYS A 214 1.01 -12.89 -9.80
N PRO A 215 1.04 -13.76 -10.83
CA PRO A 215 2.06 -14.81 -10.94
C PRO A 215 3.48 -14.23 -10.89
N ILE A 216 4.35 -14.91 -10.16
CA ILE A 216 5.77 -14.59 -10.03
C ILE A 216 6.60 -15.71 -10.63
N TYR A 217 7.58 -15.35 -11.44
CA TYR A 217 8.56 -16.23 -12.03
C TYR A 217 9.96 -15.81 -11.58
N ILE A 218 10.82 -16.79 -11.30
CA ILE A 218 12.25 -16.55 -11.07
C ILE A 218 13.00 -17.10 -12.27
N LEU A 219 13.59 -16.21 -13.07
CA LEU A 219 14.12 -16.55 -14.39
C LEU A 219 15.64 -16.36 -14.46
N ASP A 220 16.29 -17.17 -15.29
CA ASP A 220 17.68 -16.97 -15.67
C ASP A 220 17.83 -15.89 -16.77
N LYS A 221 19.07 -15.58 -17.13
CA LYS A 221 19.40 -14.61 -18.20
C LYS A 221 18.87 -14.97 -19.60
N TYR A 222 18.32 -16.17 -19.79
CA TYR A 222 17.71 -16.64 -21.02
C TYR A 222 16.18 -16.74 -20.90
N MET A 223 15.58 -16.11 -19.88
CA MET A 223 14.15 -16.12 -19.58
C MET A 223 13.58 -17.52 -19.32
N LYS A 224 14.39 -18.42 -18.74
CA LYS A 224 13.95 -19.76 -18.34
C LYS A 224 13.82 -19.87 -16.82
N PRO A 225 12.80 -20.59 -16.30
CA PRO A 225 12.65 -20.79 -14.86
C PRO A 225 13.87 -21.47 -14.24
N VAL A 226 14.35 -20.93 -13.11
CA VAL A 226 15.43 -21.54 -12.33
C VAL A 226 14.89 -22.60 -11.36
N PRO A 227 15.70 -23.59 -10.94
CA PRO A 227 15.32 -24.54 -9.89
C PRO A 227 15.09 -23.86 -8.54
N ILE A 228 14.32 -24.52 -7.66
CA ILE A 228 14.08 -24.04 -6.28
C ILE A 228 15.40 -23.86 -5.54
N GLY A 229 15.59 -22.70 -4.92
CA GLY A 229 16.80 -22.35 -4.16
C GLY A 229 17.92 -21.73 -4.99
N ILE A 230 17.74 -21.60 -6.31
CA ILE A 230 18.67 -20.91 -7.19
C ILE A 230 18.19 -19.47 -7.41
N GLU A 231 19.13 -18.52 -7.37
CA GLU A 231 18.85 -17.11 -7.62
C GLU A 231 18.54 -16.85 -9.10
N GLY A 232 17.63 -15.90 -9.35
CA GLY A 232 17.28 -15.43 -10.68
C GLY A 232 16.51 -14.11 -10.61
N GLU A 233 16.18 -13.56 -11.76
CA GLU A 233 15.41 -12.33 -11.90
C GLU A 233 13.94 -12.55 -11.56
N ILE A 234 13.37 -11.66 -10.74
CA ILE A 234 11.94 -11.67 -10.40
C ILE A 234 11.17 -11.06 -11.57
N VAL A 235 10.30 -11.85 -12.19
CA VAL A 235 9.39 -11.40 -13.24
C VAL A 235 7.95 -11.57 -12.77
N VAL A 236 7.18 -10.49 -12.90
CA VAL A 236 5.79 -10.41 -12.45
C VAL A 236 4.88 -10.40 -13.68
N GLY A 237 3.80 -11.18 -13.62
CA GLY A 237 2.74 -11.15 -14.63
C GLY A 237 1.36 -10.92 -14.01
N GLY A 238 0.32 -10.95 -14.85
CA GLY A 238 -1.07 -10.88 -14.44
C GLY A 238 -1.62 -9.46 -14.23
N TYR A 239 -2.73 -9.36 -13.50
CA TYR A 239 -3.54 -8.14 -13.41
C TYR A 239 -2.92 -7.02 -12.58
N GLY A 240 -1.87 -7.30 -11.81
CA GLY A 240 -1.09 -6.26 -11.14
C GLY A 240 -0.24 -5.42 -12.11
N VAL A 241 0.14 -5.99 -13.25
CA VAL A 241 1.07 -5.37 -14.20
C VAL A 241 0.36 -4.32 -15.05
N VAL A 242 0.99 -3.14 -15.15
CA VAL A 242 0.53 -2.08 -16.04
C VAL A 242 0.74 -2.45 -17.50
N ASN A 243 -0.19 -2.05 -18.36
CA ASN A 243 0.02 -2.12 -19.80
C ASN A 243 0.90 -0.95 -20.26
N GLU A 244 1.84 -1.22 -21.17
CA GLU A 244 2.66 -0.18 -21.84
C GLU A 244 1.84 0.68 -22.79
#